data_AF-A0A919BV85-F1
#
_entry.id   AF-A0A919BV85-F1
#
_cell.length_a   1.000
_cell.length_b   1.000
_cell.length_c   1.000
_cell.angle_alpha   90.00
_cell.angle_beta   90.00
_cell.angle_gamma   90.00
#
_symmetry.space_group_name_H-M   'P 1'
#
loop_
_entity.id
_entity.type
_entity.pdbx_description
1 polymer ?
#
loop_
_entity_poly.entity_id
_entity_poly.type
_entity_poly.pdbx_seq_one_letter_code
_entity_poly.pdbx_strand_id
1 'polypeptide(L)'
;MPTLKRIAVTLLAASAVVGTTLATATTATAADYRCRTSSASVDNPAYSGPWSDDINFDVTLCAKRSGGYIYAYAKVAFEGPVMNVNETGIFDAARFHLQIKKSVSGPDPVVRWANYSGLEYKLEHGNLAGNGSYTTGTISYRAGSGLYLADGLIQLDWNNDGQG
;
A
#
# COMPACT_ATOMS: atom_id res chain seq x y z
N MET A 1 -66.54 -28.35 48.72
CA MET A 1 -65.49 -27.71 47.90
C MET A 1 -64.58 -26.91 48.83
N PRO A 2 -63.23 -26.95 48.76
CA PRO A 2 -62.35 -28.02 48.34
C PRO A 2 -61.09 -28.20 49.28
N THR A 3 -60.34 -29.27 49.00
CA THR A 3 -58.87 -29.49 49.07
C THR A 3 -58.02 -29.45 50.36
N LEU A 4 -57.75 -30.67 50.84
CA LEU A 4 -56.44 -31.34 51.06
C LEU A 4 -55.10 -30.54 51.09
N LYS A 5 -54.42 -30.78 52.23
CA LYS A 5 -53.02 -31.23 52.47
C LYS A 5 -51.81 -30.35 52.14
N ARG A 6 -51.12 -30.01 53.23
CA ARG A 6 -49.70 -29.65 53.36
C ARG A 6 -48.76 -30.65 52.69
N ILE A 7 -47.74 -30.17 52.00
CA ILE A 7 -46.43 -30.83 51.87
C ILE A 7 -45.35 -29.74 51.92
N ALA A 8 -44.44 -29.87 52.88
CA ALA A 8 -43.18 -29.13 52.94
C ALA A 8 -42.17 -29.81 52.02
N VAL A 9 -41.44 -29.03 51.23
CA VAL A 9 -40.23 -29.50 50.52
C VAL A 9 -39.15 -28.44 50.68
N THR A 10 -38.14 -28.80 51.44
CA THR A 10 -36.82 -28.17 51.51
C THR A 10 -36.10 -28.41 50.18
N LEU A 11 -35.77 -27.37 49.42
CA LEU A 11 -34.85 -27.47 48.30
C LEU A 11 -33.53 -26.80 48.66
N LEU A 12 -32.48 -27.62 48.75
CA LEU A 12 -31.10 -27.19 48.77
C LEU A 12 -30.77 -26.51 47.45
N ALA A 13 -30.32 -25.25 47.52
CA ALA A 13 -29.73 -24.56 46.37
C ALA A 13 -28.30 -25.07 46.17
N ALA A 14 -28.09 -25.94 45.17
CA ALA A 14 -26.77 -26.26 44.66
C ALA A 14 -26.28 -25.09 43.78
N SER A 15 -25.32 -24.32 44.28
CA SER A 15 -24.62 -23.31 43.51
C SER A 15 -23.71 -23.98 42.48
N ALA A 16 -24.17 -24.06 41.23
CA ALA A 16 -23.32 -24.42 40.10
C ALA A 16 -22.38 -23.25 39.79
N VAL A 17 -21.11 -23.39 40.16
CA VAL A 17 -20.03 -22.50 39.68
C VAL A 17 -19.81 -22.83 38.20
N VAL A 18 -20.46 -22.09 37.31
CA VAL A 18 -20.13 -22.11 35.89
C VAL A 18 -18.78 -21.42 35.75
N GLY A 19 -17.73 -22.22 35.54
CA GLY A 19 -16.42 -21.73 35.17
C GLY A 19 -16.51 -21.08 33.80
N THR A 20 -16.74 -19.76 33.76
CA THR A 20 -16.50 -18.96 32.58
C THR A 20 -15.00 -18.95 32.34
N THR A 21 -14.53 -19.81 31.44
CA THR A 21 -13.22 -19.61 30.83
C THR A 21 -13.27 -18.24 30.16
N LEU A 22 -12.63 -17.25 30.80
CA LEU A 22 -12.29 -16.01 30.13
C LEU A 22 -11.38 -16.42 28.97
N ALA A 23 -11.95 -16.57 27.78
CA ALA A 23 -11.20 -16.51 26.55
C ALA A 23 -10.56 -15.12 26.57
N THR A 24 -9.28 -15.06 26.95
CA THR A 24 -8.45 -13.88 26.74
C THR A 24 -8.47 -13.67 25.23
N ALA A 25 -9.35 -12.78 24.77
CA ALA A 25 -9.30 -12.25 23.43
C ALA A 25 -7.93 -11.59 23.32
N THR A 26 -6.97 -12.30 22.73
CA THR A 26 -5.74 -11.68 22.26
C THR A 26 -6.20 -10.60 21.31
N THR A 27 -6.00 -9.34 21.69
CA THR A 27 -6.18 -8.20 20.80
C THR A 27 -5.39 -8.53 19.54
N ALA A 28 -6.09 -8.85 18.45
CA ALA A 28 -5.46 -9.11 17.17
C ALA A 28 -4.63 -7.86 16.86
N THR A 29 -3.30 -8.01 16.86
CA THR A 29 -2.40 -6.93 16.51
C THR A 29 -2.85 -6.43 15.14
N ALA A 30 -3.24 -5.16 15.05
CA ALA A 30 -3.60 -4.57 13.78
C ALA A 30 -2.45 -4.88 12.83
N ALA A 31 -2.72 -5.60 11.74
CA ALA A 31 -1.65 -5.99 10.85
C ALA A 31 -0.95 -4.73 10.34
N ASP A 32 0.34 -4.61 10.64
CA ASP A 32 1.16 -3.49 10.19
C ASP A 32 1.58 -3.68 8.73
N TYR A 33 1.81 -2.57 8.05
CA TYR A 33 2.39 -2.61 6.72
C TYR A 33 3.84 -3.04 6.78
N ARG A 34 4.20 -3.99 5.91
CA ARG A 34 5.60 -4.33 5.61
C ARG A 34 6.01 -3.55 4.38
N CYS A 35 7.01 -2.70 4.53
CA CYS A 35 7.47 -1.80 3.47
C CYS A 35 8.89 -2.16 3.05
N ARG A 36 9.20 -1.98 1.77
CA ARG A 36 10.54 -2.08 1.21
C ARG A 36 10.79 -0.93 0.26
N THR A 37 11.97 -0.34 0.36
CA THR A 37 12.42 0.76 -0.48
C THR A 37 13.42 0.27 -1.52
N SER A 38 13.32 0.80 -2.73
CA SER A 38 14.27 0.62 -3.83
C SER A 38 14.54 1.97 -4.47
N SER A 39 15.76 2.16 -4.95
CA SER A 39 16.21 3.44 -5.51
C SER A 39 16.68 3.27 -6.95
N ALA A 40 16.45 4.29 -7.77
CA ALA A 40 16.93 4.35 -9.16
C ALA A 40 17.17 5.81 -9.56
N SER A 41 18.19 6.06 -10.40
CA SER A 41 18.37 7.34 -11.09
C SER A 41 17.96 7.19 -12.54
N VAL A 42 17.27 8.18 -13.10
CA VAL A 42 16.86 8.24 -14.50
C VAL A 42 17.30 9.56 -15.10
N ASP A 43 18.11 9.48 -16.14
CA ASP A 43 18.59 10.61 -16.95
C ASP A 43 17.47 11.15 -17.87
N ASN A 44 17.47 12.45 -18.19
CA ASN A 44 16.53 13.00 -19.17
C ASN A 44 17.16 12.92 -20.57
N PRO A 45 16.71 11.98 -21.43
CA PRO A 45 17.34 11.76 -22.73
C PRO A 45 17.22 12.95 -23.69
N ALA A 46 16.28 13.87 -23.45
CA ALA A 46 16.08 15.06 -24.27
C ALA A 46 17.03 16.22 -23.92
N TYR A 47 17.70 16.16 -22.77
CA TYR A 47 18.58 17.23 -22.31
C TYR A 47 20.03 17.00 -22.71
N SER A 48 20.71 18.08 -23.10
CA SER A 48 22.11 18.06 -23.57
C SER A 48 22.94 19.21 -23.01
N GLY A 49 22.43 19.88 -21.97
CA GLY A 49 23.12 20.98 -21.33
C GLY A 49 24.22 20.51 -20.38
N PRO A 50 24.97 21.47 -19.79
CA PRO A 50 26.15 21.16 -18.99
C PRO A 50 25.84 20.74 -17.53
N TRP A 51 24.58 20.82 -17.09
CA TRP A 51 24.17 20.52 -15.72
C TRP A 51 23.57 19.11 -15.62
N SER A 52 23.56 18.54 -14.42
CA SER A 52 22.88 17.26 -14.19
C SER A 52 21.37 17.46 -14.18
N ASP A 53 20.69 16.56 -14.86
CA ASP A 53 19.26 16.52 -15.14
C ASP A 53 18.60 15.21 -14.67
N ASP A 54 19.40 14.30 -14.11
CA ASP A 54 18.99 13.09 -13.44
C ASP A 54 17.86 13.35 -12.44
N ILE A 55 16.86 12.47 -12.47
CA ILE A 55 15.85 12.36 -11.42
C ILE A 55 16.14 11.09 -10.62
N ASN A 56 16.49 11.27 -9.36
CA ASN A 56 16.68 10.19 -8.41
C ASN A 56 15.33 9.85 -7.77
N PHE A 57 14.98 8.57 -7.75
CA PHE A 57 13.74 8.06 -7.17
C PHE A 57 14.04 7.11 -6.02
N ASP A 58 13.32 7.31 -4.91
CA ASP A 58 13.18 6.35 -3.83
C ASP A 58 11.73 5.85 -3.78
N VAL A 59 11.51 4.60 -4.18
CA VAL A 59 10.19 3.98 -4.21
C VAL A 59 10.05 3.03 -3.02
N THR A 60 9.12 3.35 -2.12
CA THR A 60 8.74 2.50 -0.99
C THR A 60 7.40 1.82 -1.26
N LEU A 61 7.44 0.51 -1.47
CA LEU A 61 6.25 -0.34 -1.63
C LEU A 61 5.87 -0.94 -0.29
N CYS A 62 4.59 -0.82 0.08
CA CYS A 62 4.07 -1.31 1.35
C CYS A 62 2.94 -2.30 1.12
N ALA A 63 2.98 -3.44 1.82
CA ALA A 63 1.94 -4.47 1.77
C ALA A 63 1.49 -4.88 3.18
N LYS A 64 0.20 -5.16 3.35
CA LYS A 64 -0.40 -5.58 4.62
C LYS A 64 -1.48 -6.60 4.39
N ARG A 65 -1.56 -7.62 5.24
CA ARG A 65 -2.65 -8.60 5.23
C ARG A 65 -3.63 -8.35 6.37
N SER A 66 -4.91 -8.15 6.07
CA SER A 66 -5.95 -7.97 7.09
C SER A 66 -7.31 -8.42 6.58
N GLY A 67 -8.15 -9.04 7.42
CA GLY A 67 -9.52 -9.43 7.05
C GLY A 67 -9.64 -10.38 5.86
N GLY A 68 -8.62 -11.17 5.55
CA GLY A 68 -8.60 -12.03 4.35
C GLY A 68 -8.21 -11.31 3.06
N TYR A 69 -7.78 -10.06 3.13
CA TYR A 69 -7.30 -9.26 2.01
C TYR A 69 -5.82 -8.94 2.15
N ILE A 70 -5.16 -8.71 1.02
CA ILE A 70 -3.89 -8.00 0.95
C ILE A 70 -4.17 -6.57 0.47
N TYR A 71 -3.55 -5.60 1.13
CA TYR A 71 -3.60 -4.18 0.80
C TYR A 71 -2.21 -3.74 0.39
N ALA A 72 -2.11 -2.93 -0.66
CA ALA A 72 -0.84 -2.39 -1.14
C ALA A 72 -0.96 -0.91 -1.50
N TYR A 73 0.08 -0.13 -1.21
CA TYR A 73 0.27 1.22 -1.68
C TYR A 73 1.77 1.48 -1.90
N ALA A 74 2.11 2.56 -2.62
CA ALA A 74 3.47 3.02 -2.80
C ALA A 74 3.64 4.46 -2.32
N LYS A 75 4.86 4.77 -1.86
CA LYS A 75 5.36 6.14 -1.73
C LYS A 75 6.54 6.29 -2.68
N VAL A 76 6.55 7.38 -3.42
CA VAL A 76 7.67 7.78 -4.28
C VAL A 76 8.21 9.07 -3.68
N ALA A 77 9.48 9.08 -3.32
CA ALA A 77 10.23 10.31 -3.12
C ALA A 77 11.14 10.51 -4.33
N PHE A 78 11.37 11.76 -4.70
CA PHE A 78 12.26 12.07 -5.81
C PHE A 78 13.06 13.33 -5.57
N GLU A 79 14.24 13.35 -6.17
CA GLU A 79 15.16 14.49 -6.22
C GLU A 79 15.47 14.74 -7.70
N GLY A 80 14.87 15.78 -8.25
CA GLY A 80 15.09 16.21 -9.63
C GLY A 80 15.92 17.49 -9.68
N PRO A 81 16.32 17.92 -10.88
CA PRO A 81 17.12 19.12 -11.04
C PRO A 81 16.29 20.38 -10.73
N VAL A 82 16.91 21.38 -10.10
CA VAL A 82 16.26 22.65 -9.68
C VAL A 82 15.60 23.38 -10.86
N MET A 83 16.14 23.21 -12.06
CA MET A 83 15.59 23.80 -13.28
C MET A 83 14.22 23.25 -13.67
N ASN A 84 13.80 22.09 -13.14
CA ASN A 84 12.49 21.50 -13.42
C ASN A 84 11.37 22.04 -12.53
N VAL A 85 11.67 22.99 -11.63
CA VAL A 85 10.71 23.50 -10.65
C VAL A 85 9.69 24.42 -11.32
N ASN A 86 8.41 24.02 -11.28
CA ASN A 86 7.28 24.70 -11.93
C ASN A 86 7.38 24.78 -13.47
N GLU A 87 8.20 23.92 -14.06
CA GLU A 87 8.22 23.72 -15.51
C GLU A 87 7.06 22.78 -15.86
N THR A 88 6.06 23.31 -16.57
CA THR A 88 4.95 22.51 -17.08
C THR A 88 5.32 21.95 -18.45
N GLY A 89 5.18 20.63 -18.66
CA GLY A 89 5.46 19.99 -19.94
C GLY A 89 6.85 19.39 -20.04
N ILE A 90 7.45 18.97 -18.91
CA ILE A 90 8.64 18.10 -18.93
C ILE A 90 8.24 16.69 -19.35
N PHE A 91 7.06 16.25 -18.88
CA PHE A 91 6.53 14.94 -19.20
C PHE A 91 5.23 15.10 -20.00
N ASP A 92 5.06 14.30 -21.05
CA ASP A 92 3.76 14.11 -21.69
C ASP A 92 2.86 13.22 -20.84
N ALA A 93 3.47 12.29 -20.08
CA ALA A 93 2.83 11.56 -19.00
C ALA A 93 3.83 11.05 -17.96
N ALA A 94 3.45 11.09 -16.68
CA ALA A 94 4.17 10.33 -15.66
C ALA A 94 3.23 9.67 -14.65
N ARG A 95 3.42 8.37 -14.44
CA ARG A 95 2.53 7.59 -13.57
C ARG A 95 3.26 6.51 -12.80
N PHE A 96 2.68 6.17 -11.65
CA PHE A 96 3.02 4.96 -10.91
C PHE A 96 2.02 3.85 -11.22
N HIS A 97 2.50 2.71 -11.71
CA HIS A 97 1.71 1.51 -11.92
C HIS A 97 1.91 0.57 -10.72
N LEU A 98 0.93 0.53 -9.82
CA LEU A 98 0.97 -0.29 -8.61
C LEU A 98 0.35 -1.66 -8.87
N GLN A 99 1.00 -2.71 -8.36
CA GLN A 99 0.60 -4.09 -8.53
C GLN A 99 0.56 -4.85 -7.20
N ILE A 100 -0.34 -5.82 -7.10
CA ILE A 100 -0.26 -6.93 -6.16
C ILE A 100 0.09 -8.17 -6.97
N LYS A 101 1.17 -8.85 -6.59
CA LYS A 101 1.57 -10.12 -7.17
C LYS A 101 1.37 -11.26 -6.17
N LYS A 102 1.01 -12.45 -6.66
CA LYS A 102 0.98 -13.67 -5.84
C LYS A 102 2.30 -14.38 -5.99
N SER A 103 2.97 -14.68 -4.87
CA SER A 103 4.24 -15.38 -4.93
C SER A 103 4.04 -16.86 -5.25
N VAL A 104 4.71 -17.35 -6.30
CA VAL A 104 4.64 -18.73 -6.77
C VAL A 104 6.03 -19.24 -7.17
N SER A 105 6.14 -20.52 -7.55
CA SER A 105 7.36 -21.00 -8.22
C SER A 105 7.38 -20.46 -9.65
N GLY A 106 8.42 -19.70 -9.99
CA GLY A 106 8.55 -19.01 -11.28
C GLY A 106 8.14 -17.53 -11.18
N PRO A 107 7.78 -16.89 -12.31
CA PRO A 107 7.36 -15.49 -12.31
C PRO A 107 6.08 -15.28 -11.51
N ASP A 108 6.09 -14.30 -10.61
CA ASP A 108 4.94 -13.97 -9.77
C ASP A 108 3.82 -13.30 -10.59
N PRO A 109 2.64 -13.92 -10.74
CA PRO A 109 1.55 -13.34 -11.52
C PRO A 109 0.96 -12.11 -10.81
N VAL A 110 0.66 -11.09 -11.61
CA VAL A 110 -0.12 -9.91 -11.18
C VAL A 110 -1.57 -10.34 -10.99
N VAL A 111 -2.12 -10.13 -9.80
CA VAL A 111 -3.52 -10.47 -9.47
C VAL A 111 -4.40 -9.23 -9.33
N ARG A 112 -3.80 -8.06 -9.14
CA ARG A 112 -4.48 -6.76 -9.11
C ARG A 112 -3.49 -5.66 -9.47
N TRP A 113 -3.96 -4.62 -10.13
CA TRP A 113 -3.15 -3.43 -10.42
C TRP A 113 -4.02 -2.16 -10.46
N ALA A 114 -3.37 -1.00 -10.41
CA ALA A 114 -3.95 0.31 -10.70
C ALA A 114 -2.89 1.28 -11.24
N ASN A 115 -3.31 2.20 -12.10
CA ASN A 115 -2.48 3.31 -12.58
C ASN A 115 -2.77 4.57 -11.76
N TYR A 116 -1.73 5.31 -11.42
CA TYR A 116 -1.79 6.55 -10.66
C TYR A 116 -1.03 7.66 -11.39
N SER A 117 -1.74 8.55 -12.07
CA SER A 117 -1.19 9.65 -12.87
C SER A 117 -0.80 10.90 -12.08
N GLY A 118 -1.09 10.95 -10.76
CA GLY A 118 -0.74 12.11 -9.93
C GLY A 118 0.77 12.34 -9.74
N LEU A 119 1.62 11.45 -10.26
CA LEU A 119 3.08 11.56 -10.15
C LEU A 119 3.64 12.67 -11.04
N GLU A 120 3.12 12.83 -12.27
CA GLU A 120 3.51 13.87 -13.23
C GLU A 120 3.46 15.26 -12.62
N TYR A 121 2.29 15.67 -12.14
CA TYR A 121 2.13 16.97 -11.49
C TYR A 121 3.14 17.16 -10.35
N LYS A 122 3.44 16.11 -9.58
CA LYS A 122 4.41 16.22 -8.48
C LYS A 122 5.82 16.43 -8.98
N LEU A 123 6.23 15.72 -10.03
CA LEU A 123 7.56 15.87 -10.63
C LEU A 123 7.78 17.28 -11.18
N GLU A 124 6.77 17.85 -11.84
CA GLU A 124 6.83 19.20 -12.42
C GLU A 124 6.69 20.32 -11.38
N HIS A 125 6.12 20.01 -10.21
CA HIS A 125 5.84 20.98 -9.14
C HIS A 125 6.53 20.57 -7.83
N GLY A 126 7.79 20.15 -7.93
CA GLY A 126 8.67 19.94 -6.79
C GLY A 126 8.84 21.21 -5.95
N ASN A 127 9.50 21.09 -4.79
CA ASN A 127 9.88 22.24 -3.99
C ASN A 127 10.96 23.08 -4.72
N LEU A 128 11.41 24.18 -4.11
CA LEU A 128 12.44 25.06 -4.70
C LEU A 128 13.79 24.37 -5.00
N ALA A 129 14.00 23.15 -4.53
CA ALA A 129 15.19 22.35 -4.81
C ALA A 129 14.96 21.26 -5.88
N GLY A 130 13.78 21.18 -6.50
CA GLY A 130 13.43 20.12 -7.46
C GLY A 130 12.95 18.81 -6.80
N ASN A 131 12.79 18.80 -5.47
CA ASN A 131 12.49 17.59 -4.73
C ASN A 131 11.00 17.47 -4.42
N GLY A 132 10.50 16.25 -4.30
CA GLY A 132 9.12 16.04 -3.91
C GLY A 132 8.79 14.62 -3.51
N SER A 133 7.49 14.40 -3.31
CA SER A 133 6.97 13.07 -3.02
C SER A 133 5.55 12.90 -3.50
N TYR A 134 5.20 11.65 -3.73
CA TYR A 134 3.88 11.19 -4.16
C TYR A 134 3.52 9.92 -3.41
N THR A 135 2.27 9.79 -2.98
CA THR A 135 1.74 8.57 -2.37
C THR A 135 0.53 8.12 -3.17
N THR A 136 0.51 6.86 -3.59
CA THR A 136 -0.62 6.30 -4.33
C THR A 136 -1.82 6.09 -3.42
N GLY A 137 -2.99 5.86 -4.03
CA GLY A 137 -4.07 5.17 -3.34
C GLY A 137 -3.68 3.75 -2.92
N THR A 138 -4.53 3.12 -2.10
CA THR A 138 -4.37 1.71 -1.70
C THR A 138 -5.19 0.81 -2.63
N ILE A 139 -4.57 -0.21 -3.22
CA ILE A 139 -5.29 -1.30 -3.88
C ILE A 139 -5.43 -2.49 -2.93
N SER A 140 -6.46 -3.30 -3.14
CA SER A 140 -6.70 -4.50 -2.33
C SER A 140 -7.12 -5.70 -3.18
N TYR A 141 -6.79 -6.90 -2.70
CA TYR A 141 -7.17 -8.15 -3.33
C TYR A 141 -7.52 -9.22 -2.27
N ARG A 142 -8.56 -10.03 -2.53
CA ARG A 142 -8.95 -11.13 -1.62
C ARG A 142 -7.90 -12.24 -1.68
N ALA A 143 -7.17 -12.41 -0.60
CA ALA A 143 -5.99 -13.27 -0.55
C ALA A 143 -6.35 -14.66 0.02
N GLY A 144 -6.16 -15.71 -0.80
CA GLY A 144 -6.20 -17.11 -0.33
C GLY A 144 -4.94 -17.51 0.45
N SER A 145 -4.79 -18.77 0.82
CA SER A 145 -3.54 -19.27 1.41
C SER A 145 -2.37 -19.03 0.45
N GLY A 146 -1.34 -18.32 0.90
CA GLY A 146 -0.19 -17.95 0.08
C GLY A 146 0.38 -16.57 0.42
N LEU A 147 1.59 -16.33 -0.09
CA LEU A 147 2.29 -15.06 0.02
C LEU A 147 1.90 -14.14 -1.15
N TYR A 148 1.73 -12.86 -0.84
CA TYR A 148 1.41 -11.81 -1.79
C TYR A 148 2.38 -10.65 -1.56
N LEU A 149 2.80 -10.02 -2.66
CA LEU A 149 3.79 -8.96 -2.69
C LEU A 149 3.15 -7.69 -3.26
N ALA A 150 3.57 -6.54 -2.76
CA ALA A 150 3.40 -5.27 -3.47
C ALA A 150 4.56 -5.12 -4.46
N ASP A 151 4.24 -4.71 -5.68
CA ASP A 151 5.20 -4.42 -6.72
C ASP A 151 4.74 -3.18 -7.50
N GLY A 152 5.60 -2.60 -8.32
CA GLY A 152 5.22 -1.50 -9.17
C GLY A 152 6.34 -0.99 -10.05
N LEU A 153 5.97 -0.10 -10.96
CA LEU A 153 6.90 0.58 -11.85
C LEU A 153 6.50 2.03 -12.02
N ILE A 154 7.50 2.88 -12.24
CA ILE A 154 7.30 4.25 -12.70
C ILE A 154 7.36 4.21 -14.23
N GLN A 155 6.40 4.85 -14.87
CA GLN A 155 6.48 5.21 -16.28
C GLN A 155 6.71 6.71 -16.36
N LEU A 156 7.75 7.09 -17.08
CA LEU A 156 8.06 8.46 -17.50
C LEU A 156 7.97 8.47 -19.03
N ASP A 157 7.24 9.44 -19.56
CA ASP A 157 7.07 9.73 -20.99
C ASP A 157 7.51 11.19 -21.14
N TRP A 158 8.73 11.36 -21.68
CA TRP A 158 9.43 12.65 -21.68
C TRP A 158 9.00 13.45 -22.88
N ASN A 159 8.60 14.70 -22.65
CA ASN A 159 8.20 15.57 -23.75
C ASN A 159 9.40 15.83 -24.68
N ASN A 160 9.19 15.68 -25.99
CA ASN A 160 10.18 15.88 -27.06
C ASN A 160 11.40 14.94 -27.04
N ASP A 161 11.34 13.77 -26.41
CA ASP A 161 12.44 12.78 -26.46
C ASP A 161 12.44 11.92 -27.74
N GLY A 162 11.38 12.03 -28.54
CA GLY A 162 11.19 11.28 -29.78
C GLY A 162 10.84 9.80 -29.60
N GLN A 163 10.57 9.35 -28.37
CA GLN A 163 10.22 7.97 -28.03
C GLN A 163 8.80 7.83 -27.46
N GLY A 164 8.19 8.93 -26.98
CA GLY A 164 6.86 8.92 -26.37
C GLY A 164 6.90 8.19 -25.04
#